data_AF-A0A966RY22-F1
#
_entry.id   AF-A0A966RY22-F1
#
_cell.length_a   1.000
_cell.length_b   1.000
_cell.length_c   1.000
_cell.angle_alpha   90.00
_cell.angle_beta   90.00
_cell.angle_gamma   90.00
#
_symmetry.space_group_name_H-M   'P 1'
#
loop_
_entity.id
_entity.type
_entity.pdbx_description
1 polymer ?
#
loop_
_entity_poly.entity_id
_entity_poly.type
_entity_poly.pdbx_seq_one_letter_code
_entity_poly.pdbx_strand_id
1 'polypeptide(L)'
;MNNYGHSVHNYHHLHENIRTEKAQEEKNQQEIDLGLPAGKFNLLILSYLTAETLLESIRSTESLKTPQKVIDSLKEFLTIFKQLEATDLSADWRFSEKLSRAWLKIKLSIEESSFPTGTLNEMIEAFDHFPEKGDHSLGYYLSLHAGEQWIPFPFMEILRNLHENKNEIQKLVRQGELALRALS
;
A
#
# COMPACT_ATOMS: atom_id res chain seq x y z
N MET A 1 97.16 9.62 34.38
CA MET A 1 96.84 8.87 33.14
C MET A 1 95.41 9.24 32.80
N ASN A 2 95.25 10.21 31.90
CA ASN A 2 94.74 10.04 30.52
C ASN A 2 93.21 9.90 30.54
N ASN A 3 92.40 10.66 29.82
CA ASN A 3 92.64 11.59 28.72
C ASN A 3 91.40 12.49 28.57
N TYR A 4 91.65 13.71 28.08
CA TYR A 4 90.76 14.69 27.43
C TYR A 4 89.45 14.12 26.84
N GLY A 5 88.29 14.78 26.82
CA GLY A 5 87.94 16.18 27.05
C GLY A 5 86.59 16.45 26.35
N HIS A 6 85.90 17.49 26.82
CA HIS A 6 84.80 18.24 26.19
C HIS A 6 83.37 17.66 26.09
N SER A 7 82.58 18.09 27.09
CA SER A 7 81.23 18.71 27.00
C SER A 7 80.87 19.31 25.62
N VAL A 8 79.62 19.19 25.15
CA VAL A 8 78.52 20.17 25.33
C VAL A 8 77.16 19.54 24.94
N HIS A 9 76.17 19.75 25.81
CA HIS A 9 74.72 19.61 25.61
C HIS A 9 74.17 20.31 24.36
N ASN A 10 73.29 19.66 23.58
CA ASN A 10 71.84 19.95 23.56
C ASN A 10 71.16 19.37 22.31
N TYR A 11 70.12 18.57 22.61
CA TYR A 11 68.85 18.29 21.94
C TYR A 11 68.57 18.85 20.52
N HIS A 12 68.23 17.95 19.60
CA HIS A 12 66.82 17.70 19.21
C HIS A 12 66.71 16.35 18.49
N HIS A 13 65.65 15.60 18.79
CA HIS A 13 65.44 14.21 18.39
C HIS A 13 65.43 13.97 16.87
N LEU A 14 66.31 13.08 16.42
CA LEU A 14 66.03 12.11 15.37
C LEU A 14 65.19 10.97 15.95
N HIS A 15 64.27 10.42 15.16
CA HIS A 15 64.15 8.99 14.80
C HIS A 15 63.22 8.94 13.56
N GLU A 16 63.71 8.56 12.37
CA GLU A 16 63.94 7.16 11.92
C GLU A 16 62.67 6.31 11.99
N ASN A 17 62.31 5.40 11.08
CA ASN A 17 62.80 4.95 9.78
C ASN A 17 61.68 4.04 9.24
N ILE A 18 61.39 4.14 7.93
CA ILE A 18 61.23 3.06 6.95
C ILE A 18 60.45 1.77 7.34
N ARG A 19 59.34 1.52 6.61
CA ARG A 19 58.94 0.22 5.96
C ARG A 19 57.62 0.41 5.19
N THR A 20 57.63 0.50 3.85
CA THR A 20 57.44 -0.57 2.84
C THR A 20 56.10 -1.29 2.84
N GLU A 21 55.45 -1.23 1.66
CA GLU A 21 54.58 -2.24 1.04
C GLU A 21 53.15 -2.45 1.59
N LYS A 22 52.15 -1.97 0.83
CA LYS A 22 51.33 -2.82 -0.07
C LYS A 22 50.21 -2.03 -0.76
N ALA A 23 50.33 -1.95 -2.08
CA ALA A 23 49.29 -2.25 -3.08
C ALA A 23 47.95 -1.49 -2.99
N GLN A 24 47.72 -0.48 -3.84
CA GLN A 24 47.17 -0.63 -5.20
C GLN A 24 45.65 -0.53 -5.18
N GLU A 25 45.13 0.64 -5.54
CA GLU A 25 44.17 0.82 -6.64
C GLU A 25 43.84 2.30 -6.80
N GLU A 26 44.48 2.89 -7.80
CA GLU A 26 43.98 4.04 -8.52
C GLU A 26 42.60 3.70 -9.08
N LYS A 27 41.57 4.44 -8.67
CA LYS A 27 40.36 4.63 -9.48
C LYS A 27 39.94 6.08 -9.42
N ASN A 28 40.35 6.80 -10.47
CA ASN A 28 39.69 7.93 -11.10
C ASN A 28 38.33 8.31 -10.51
N GLN A 29 38.31 9.33 -9.65
CA GLN A 29 37.27 10.35 -9.73
C GLN A 29 37.88 11.53 -10.49
N GLN A 30 37.92 11.42 -11.82
CA GLN A 30 37.85 12.61 -12.64
C GLN A 30 36.42 13.13 -12.47
N GLU A 31 36.27 14.20 -11.68
CA GLU A 31 35.12 15.08 -11.84
C GLU A 31 35.04 15.45 -13.32
N ILE A 32 33.98 15.00 -13.98
CA ILE A 32 33.73 15.37 -15.36
C ILE A 32 33.35 16.85 -15.32
N ASP A 33 34.33 17.72 -15.50
CA ASP A 33 34.12 19.13 -15.79
C ASP A 33 33.49 19.21 -17.19
N LEU A 34 32.17 19.06 -17.23
CA LEU A 34 31.36 19.29 -18.41
C LEU A 34 31.37 20.80 -18.64
N GLY A 35 32.36 21.27 -19.38
CA GLY A 35 32.51 22.66 -19.82
C GLY A 35 31.27 23.14 -20.58
N LEU A 36 30.25 23.54 -19.83
CA LEU A 36 28.97 24.01 -20.34
C LEU A 36 29.03 25.54 -20.43
N PRO A 37 28.69 26.13 -21.59
CA PRO A 37 28.62 27.57 -21.71
C PRO A 37 27.51 28.11 -20.82
N ALA A 38 27.84 29.08 -19.97
CA ALA A 38 26.86 29.79 -19.15
C ALA A 38 25.81 30.46 -20.05
N GLY A 39 24.54 30.06 -19.90
CA GLY A 39 23.40 30.77 -20.49
C GLY A 39 22.64 30.07 -21.62
N LYS A 40 22.67 28.74 -21.74
CA LYS A 40 21.70 28.02 -22.60
C LYS A 40 21.02 26.89 -21.84
N PHE A 41 19.76 27.13 -21.49
CA PHE A 41 18.82 26.14 -20.96
C PHE A 41 18.87 24.86 -21.80
N ASN A 42 19.21 23.74 -21.17
CA ASN A 42 19.45 22.48 -21.85
C ASN A 42 18.10 21.80 -22.15
N LEU A 43 17.55 22.07 -23.34
CA LEU A 43 16.29 21.51 -23.85
C LEU A 43 16.24 19.98 -23.76
N LEU A 44 17.38 19.30 -23.82
CA LEU A 44 17.47 17.84 -23.67
C LEU A 44 17.09 17.39 -22.26
N ILE A 45 17.55 18.11 -21.23
CA ILE A 45 17.22 17.82 -19.82
C ILE A 45 15.71 18.04 -19.59
N LEU A 46 15.15 19.12 -20.13
CA LEU A 46 13.71 19.36 -20.08
C LEU A 46 12.92 18.30 -20.85
N SER A 47 13.39 17.86 -22.02
CA SER A 47 12.71 16.82 -22.79
C SER A 47 12.70 15.47 -22.05
N TYR A 48 13.78 15.15 -21.33
CA TYR A 48 13.87 13.93 -20.53
C TYR A 48 12.98 14.00 -19.29
N LEU A 49 13.02 15.12 -18.54
CA LEU A 49 12.14 15.35 -17.39
C LEU A 49 10.66 15.42 -17.78
N THR A 50 10.34 16.01 -18.94
CA THR A 50 8.96 16.05 -19.45
C THR A 50 8.51 14.72 -20.03
N ALA A 51 9.39 13.91 -20.60
CA ALA A 51 9.07 12.57 -21.06
C ALA A 51 8.76 11.62 -19.89
N GLU A 52 9.52 11.69 -18.80
CA GLU A 52 9.24 10.94 -17.57
C GLU A 52 7.93 11.39 -16.92
N THR A 53 7.69 12.71 -16.80
CA THR A 53 6.41 13.18 -16.26
C THR A 53 5.24 12.91 -17.18
N LEU A 54 5.43 12.90 -18.50
CA LEU A 54 4.41 12.48 -19.45
C LEU A 54 4.19 10.97 -19.42
N LEU A 55 5.22 10.14 -19.28
CA LEU A 55 5.07 8.70 -19.11
C LEU A 55 4.34 8.35 -17.82
N GLU A 56 4.67 9.03 -16.71
CA GLU A 56 3.99 8.85 -15.44
C GLU A 56 2.56 9.40 -15.50
N SER A 57 2.33 10.53 -16.21
CA SER A 57 1.00 11.04 -16.48
C SER A 57 0.21 10.12 -17.41
N ILE A 58 0.83 9.52 -18.42
CA ILE A 58 0.20 8.57 -19.35
C ILE A 58 -0.16 7.29 -18.59
N ARG A 59 0.74 6.78 -17.74
CA ARG A 59 0.51 5.64 -16.84
C ARG A 59 -0.57 5.93 -15.80
N SER A 60 -0.63 7.17 -15.29
CA SER A 60 -1.70 7.66 -14.43
C SER A 60 -3.02 7.89 -15.18
N THR A 61 -2.99 8.12 -16.50
CA THR A 61 -4.21 8.24 -17.32
C THR A 61 -4.68 6.90 -17.90
N GLU A 62 -3.79 5.93 -18.09
CA GLU A 62 -4.11 4.56 -18.50
C GLU A 62 -4.72 3.75 -17.34
N SER A 63 -4.44 4.12 -16.08
CA SER A 63 -5.07 3.51 -14.89
C SER A 63 -6.51 3.96 -14.62
N LEU A 64 -7.08 4.85 -15.45
CA LEU A 64 -8.43 5.41 -15.28
C LEU A 64 -9.54 4.63 -15.97
N LYS A 65 -9.25 3.48 -16.60
CA LYS A 65 -10.33 2.53 -16.92
C LYS A 65 -10.65 1.78 -15.65
N THR A 66 -11.74 2.16 -15.00
CA THR A 66 -12.23 1.38 -13.89
C THR A 66 -12.39 -0.07 -14.32
N PRO A 67 -11.82 -1.05 -13.59
CA PRO A 67 -12.02 -2.44 -13.90
C PRO A 67 -13.49 -2.73 -13.70
N GLN A 68 -14.20 -2.85 -14.82
CA GLN A 68 -15.62 -3.17 -14.84
C GLN A 68 -15.95 -4.37 -13.94
N LYS A 69 -15.02 -5.32 -13.83
CA LYS A 69 -15.06 -6.46 -12.90
C LYS A 69 -15.25 -6.06 -11.43
N VAL A 70 -14.57 -5.00 -10.95
CA VAL A 70 -14.73 -4.49 -9.57
C VAL A 70 -16.10 -3.84 -9.41
N ILE A 71 -16.52 -3.01 -10.38
CA ILE A 71 -17.85 -2.39 -10.38
C ILE A 71 -18.95 -3.44 -10.30
N ASP A 72 -18.86 -4.47 -11.14
CA ASP A 72 -19.85 -5.54 -11.21
C ASP A 72 -19.88 -6.37 -9.91
N SER A 73 -18.71 -6.69 -9.36
CA SER A 73 -18.60 -7.40 -8.07
C SER A 73 -19.18 -6.58 -6.92
N LEU A 74 -18.94 -5.26 -6.90
CA LEU A 74 -19.48 -4.35 -5.90
C LEU A 74 -21.00 -4.22 -6.01
N LYS A 75 -21.53 -4.10 -7.23
CA LYS A 75 -22.98 -4.09 -7.48
C LYS A 75 -23.65 -5.38 -7.03
N GLU A 76 -23.04 -6.53 -7.33
CA GLU A 76 -23.54 -7.84 -6.89
C GLU A 76 -23.60 -7.90 -5.36
N PHE A 77 -22.50 -7.57 -4.69
CA PHE A 77 -22.42 -7.55 -3.23
C PHE A 77 -23.46 -6.62 -2.60
N LEU A 78 -23.56 -5.37 -3.06
CA LEU A 78 -24.53 -4.41 -2.53
C LEU A 78 -25.96 -4.86 -2.74
N THR A 79 -26.25 -5.48 -3.88
CA THR A 79 -27.59 -6.03 -4.16
C THR A 79 -27.95 -7.12 -3.16
N ILE A 80 -27.01 -8.02 -2.86
CA ILE A 80 -27.22 -9.09 -1.86
C ILE A 80 -27.33 -8.48 -0.47
N PHE A 81 -26.42 -7.60 -0.08
CA PHE A 81 -26.38 -6.99 1.24
C PHE A 81 -27.67 -6.21 1.57
N LYS A 82 -28.24 -5.50 0.59
CA LYS A 82 -29.54 -4.81 0.73
C LYS A 82 -30.72 -5.75 0.97
N GLN A 83 -30.62 -7.05 0.64
CA GLN A 83 -31.68 -8.01 0.96
C GLN A 83 -31.83 -8.18 2.47
N LEU A 84 -30.72 -8.09 3.22
CA LEU A 84 -30.73 -8.11 4.68
C LEU A 84 -31.48 -6.91 5.27
N GLU A 85 -31.48 -5.76 4.60
CA GLU A 85 -32.25 -4.60 5.03
C GLU A 85 -33.75 -4.85 4.91
N ALA A 86 -34.18 -5.47 3.81
CA ALA A 86 -35.58 -5.71 3.51
C ALA A 86 -36.18 -6.92 4.26
N THR A 87 -35.39 -7.95 4.53
CA THR A 87 -35.86 -9.20 5.14
C THR A 87 -34.78 -9.74 6.07
N ASP A 88 -35.17 -10.26 7.24
CA ASP A 88 -34.23 -10.91 8.13
C ASP A 88 -33.77 -12.25 7.54
N LEU A 89 -32.56 -12.25 6.99
CA LEU A 89 -31.89 -13.42 6.43
C LEU A 89 -30.68 -13.84 7.28
N SER A 90 -30.57 -13.32 8.51
CA SER A 90 -29.41 -13.50 9.38
C SER A 90 -29.11 -14.96 9.73
N ALA A 91 -30.15 -15.80 9.80
CA ALA A 91 -30.05 -17.23 10.07
C ALA A 91 -30.02 -18.12 8.82
N ASP A 92 -30.09 -17.54 7.61
CA ASP A 92 -30.04 -18.30 6.36
C ASP A 92 -28.59 -18.49 5.88
N TRP A 93 -28.08 -19.72 6.00
CA TRP A 93 -26.72 -20.06 5.59
C TRP A 93 -26.47 -19.84 4.10
N ARG A 94 -27.50 -19.95 3.25
CA ARG A 94 -27.36 -19.71 1.81
C ARG A 94 -27.17 -18.23 1.54
N PHE A 95 -27.87 -17.39 2.30
CA PHE A 95 -27.69 -15.95 2.24
C PHE A 95 -26.28 -15.56 2.66
N SER A 96 -25.82 -16.07 3.82
CA SER A 96 -24.48 -15.75 4.32
C SER A 96 -23.38 -16.25 3.37
N GLU A 97 -23.51 -17.47 2.83
CA GLU A 97 -22.56 -18.00 1.85
C GLU A 97 -22.51 -17.11 0.60
N LYS A 98 -23.68 -16.73 0.06
CA LYS A 98 -23.77 -15.87 -1.12
C LYS A 98 -23.14 -14.49 -0.85
N LEU A 99 -23.40 -13.91 0.31
CA LEU A 99 -22.83 -12.63 0.74
C LEU A 99 -21.31 -12.71 0.88
N SER A 100 -20.79 -13.74 1.57
CA SER A 100 -19.35 -13.99 1.73
C SER A 100 -18.64 -14.24 0.40
N ARG A 101 -19.26 -14.98 -0.52
CA ARG A 101 -18.73 -15.18 -1.88
C ARG A 101 -18.66 -13.87 -2.65
N ALA A 102 -19.69 -13.03 -2.58
CA ALA A 102 -19.68 -11.72 -3.24
C ALA A 102 -18.61 -10.79 -2.63
N TRP A 103 -18.41 -10.85 -1.32
CA TRP A 103 -17.32 -10.14 -0.63
C TRP A 103 -15.94 -10.58 -1.11
N LEU A 104 -15.72 -11.89 -1.20
CA LEU A 104 -14.46 -12.45 -1.70
C LEU A 104 -14.16 -12.01 -3.15
N LYS A 105 -15.19 -11.99 -4.01
CA LYS A 105 -15.04 -11.48 -5.40
C LYS A 105 -14.55 -10.04 -5.43
N ILE A 106 -15.03 -9.18 -4.51
CA ILE A 106 -14.54 -7.80 -4.40
C ILE A 106 -13.06 -7.79 -4.01
N LYS A 107 -12.68 -8.48 -2.94
CA LYS A 107 -11.28 -8.51 -2.46
C LYS A 107 -10.32 -8.98 -3.56
N LEU A 108 -10.64 -10.09 -4.24
CA LEU A 108 -9.84 -10.61 -5.35
C LEU A 108 -9.78 -9.63 -6.53
N SER A 109 -10.89 -9.00 -6.89
CA SER A 109 -10.92 -8.04 -8.00
C SER A 109 -10.12 -6.77 -7.69
N ILE A 110 -10.00 -6.40 -6.41
CA ILE A 110 -9.18 -5.28 -5.94
C ILE A 110 -7.69 -5.64 -5.98
N GLU A 111 -7.32 -6.83 -5.52
CA GLU A 111 -5.92 -7.31 -5.56
C GLU A 111 -5.36 -7.37 -6.99
N GLU A 112 -6.21 -7.72 -7.96
CA GLU A 112 -5.85 -7.77 -9.39
C GLU A 112 -5.81 -6.38 -10.05
N SER A 113 -6.15 -5.31 -9.34
CA SER A 113 -6.37 -3.99 -9.92
C SER A 113 -5.22 -3.00 -9.69
N SER A 114 -5.00 -2.12 -10.67
CA SER A 114 -3.91 -1.13 -10.68
C SER A 114 -4.37 0.33 -10.52
N PHE A 115 -5.65 0.55 -10.17
CA PHE A 115 -6.24 1.89 -10.03
C PHE A 115 -6.31 2.32 -8.56
N PRO A 116 -6.54 3.62 -8.26
CA PRO A 116 -6.69 4.10 -6.90
C PRO A 116 -7.90 3.49 -6.18
N THR A 117 -7.67 2.77 -5.08
CA THR A 117 -8.71 2.06 -4.31
C THR A 117 -9.18 2.81 -3.06
N GLY A 118 -8.92 4.11 -2.93
CA GLY A 118 -9.17 4.88 -1.70
C GLY A 118 -10.56 4.65 -1.08
N THR A 119 -11.63 4.97 -1.80
CA THR A 119 -13.01 4.79 -1.30
C THR A 119 -13.41 3.31 -1.14
N LEU A 120 -12.78 2.40 -1.88
CA LEU A 120 -12.98 0.96 -1.69
C LEU A 120 -12.34 0.47 -0.39
N ASN A 121 -11.15 0.99 -0.06
CA ASN A 121 -10.46 0.66 1.19
C ASN A 121 -11.24 1.20 2.38
N GLU A 122 -11.80 2.42 2.29
CA GLU A 122 -12.70 2.97 3.32
C GLU A 122 -13.94 2.08 3.52
N MET A 123 -14.53 1.57 2.44
CA MET A 123 -15.62 0.60 2.53
C MET A 123 -15.14 -0.69 3.20
N ILE A 124 -14.02 -1.27 2.77
CA ILE A 124 -13.48 -2.50 3.36
C ILE A 124 -13.24 -2.32 4.85
N GLU A 125 -12.62 -1.21 5.24
CA GLU A 125 -12.34 -0.86 6.62
C GLU A 125 -13.62 -0.77 7.45
N ALA A 126 -14.69 -0.19 6.91
CA ALA A 126 -15.98 -0.11 7.59
C ALA A 126 -16.58 -1.49 7.90
N PHE A 127 -16.43 -2.47 7.00
CA PHE A 127 -16.89 -3.85 7.22
C PHE A 127 -15.93 -4.63 8.12
N ASP A 128 -14.62 -4.45 7.97
CA ASP A 128 -13.58 -5.14 8.74
C ASP A 128 -13.53 -4.65 10.20
N HIS A 129 -14.14 -3.51 10.55
CA HIS A 129 -14.27 -2.99 11.92
C HIS A 129 -15.68 -3.05 12.51
N PHE A 130 -16.69 -3.51 11.77
CA PHE A 130 -18.04 -3.66 12.29
C PHE A 130 -18.26 -5.07 12.86
N PRO A 131 -18.86 -5.26 14.04
CA PRO A 131 -19.15 -4.25 15.05
C PRO A 131 -17.85 -3.78 15.73
N GLU A 132 -17.80 -2.53 16.21
CA GLU A 132 -16.61 -1.97 16.89
C GLU A 132 -16.20 -2.76 18.14
N LYS A 133 -17.14 -3.53 18.70
CA LYS A 133 -16.96 -4.36 19.89
C LYS A 133 -17.37 -5.78 19.55
N GLY A 134 -16.40 -6.70 19.54
CA GLY A 134 -16.59 -8.12 19.32
C GLY A 134 -15.24 -8.81 19.11
N ASP A 135 -15.20 -10.13 19.28
CA ASP A 135 -13.97 -10.92 19.04
C ASP A 135 -13.58 -10.90 17.56
N HIS A 136 -14.59 -10.87 16.69
CA HIS A 136 -14.45 -10.93 15.25
C HIS A 136 -15.46 -10.00 14.55
N SER A 137 -15.01 -9.37 13.47
CA SER A 137 -15.83 -8.45 12.69
C SER A 137 -16.63 -9.16 11.59
N LEU A 138 -17.56 -8.43 11.00
CA LEU A 138 -18.29 -8.79 9.81
C LEU A 138 -17.33 -9.12 8.68
N GLY A 139 -16.33 -8.27 8.44
CA GLY A 139 -15.29 -8.51 7.44
C GLY A 139 -14.51 -9.81 7.66
N TYR A 140 -14.19 -10.15 8.92
CA TYR A 140 -13.60 -11.44 9.28
C TYR A 140 -14.50 -12.61 8.86
N TYR A 141 -15.78 -12.58 9.25
CA TYR A 141 -16.71 -13.67 8.92
C TYR A 141 -17.02 -13.77 7.43
N LEU A 142 -17.13 -12.63 6.73
CA LEU A 142 -17.32 -12.61 5.28
C LEU A 142 -16.14 -13.24 4.54
N SER A 143 -14.92 -13.04 5.04
CA SER A 143 -13.72 -13.66 4.48
C SER A 143 -13.61 -15.15 4.81
N LEU A 144 -14.04 -15.57 6.02
CA LEU A 144 -13.94 -16.97 6.46
C LEU A 144 -15.03 -17.87 5.84
N HIS A 145 -16.26 -17.36 5.69
CA HIS A 145 -17.44 -18.19 5.34
C HIS A 145 -17.75 -18.27 3.85
N ALA A 146 -16.79 -17.93 2.99
CA ALA A 146 -16.96 -18.09 1.55
C ALA A 146 -16.98 -19.58 1.15
N GLY A 147 -18.16 -20.18 1.07
CA GLY A 147 -18.36 -21.58 0.69
C GLY A 147 -18.70 -22.55 1.83
N GLU A 148 -18.93 -22.02 3.02
CA GLU A 148 -19.40 -22.80 4.17
C GLU A 148 -20.92 -23.02 4.11
N GLN A 149 -21.39 -24.21 4.53
CA GLN A 149 -22.81 -24.56 4.60
C GLN A 149 -23.42 -24.38 6.00
N TRP A 150 -22.77 -23.59 6.84
CA TRP A 150 -23.18 -23.33 8.21
C TRP A 150 -22.80 -21.89 8.61
N ILE A 151 -23.48 -21.34 9.61
CA ILE A 151 -23.24 -19.99 10.13
C ILE A 151 -22.85 -20.10 11.61
N PRO A 152 -21.69 -19.59 12.03
CA PRO A 152 -21.39 -19.43 13.44
C PRO A 152 -22.38 -18.46 14.09
N PHE A 153 -22.78 -18.76 15.32
CA PHE A 153 -23.69 -17.90 16.07
C PHE A 153 -23.26 -16.41 16.08
N PRO A 154 -21.99 -16.04 16.32
CA PRO A 154 -21.61 -14.62 16.27
C PRO A 154 -21.82 -13.96 14.91
N PHE A 155 -21.61 -14.67 13.80
CA PHE A 155 -21.84 -14.12 12.46
C PHE A 155 -23.33 -13.86 12.22
N MET A 156 -24.18 -14.84 12.61
CA MET A 156 -25.63 -14.68 12.59
C MET A 156 -26.06 -13.46 13.42
N GLU A 157 -25.54 -13.29 14.63
CA GLU A 157 -25.85 -12.16 15.51
C GLU A 157 -25.47 -10.81 14.88
N ILE A 158 -24.31 -10.73 14.23
CA ILE A 158 -23.89 -9.52 13.50
C ILE A 158 -24.89 -9.18 12.39
N LEU A 159 -25.30 -10.17 11.60
CA LEU A 159 -26.28 -9.97 10.52
C LEU A 159 -27.66 -9.59 11.08
N ARG A 160 -28.09 -10.20 12.18
CA ARG A 160 -29.36 -9.87 12.84
C ARG A 160 -29.34 -8.45 13.38
N ASN A 161 -28.26 -8.06 14.05
CA ASN A 161 -28.07 -6.70 14.56
C ASN A 161 -28.11 -5.66 13.43
N LEU A 162 -27.55 -5.96 12.26
CA LEU A 162 -27.65 -5.09 11.08
C LEU A 162 -29.08 -5.00 10.55
N HIS A 163 -29.81 -6.12 10.52
CA HIS A 163 -31.21 -6.12 10.13
C HIS A 163 -32.07 -5.26 11.09
N GLU A 164 -31.88 -5.42 12.39
CA GLU A 164 -32.62 -4.71 13.44
C GLU A 164 -32.25 -3.23 13.52
N ASN A 165 -30.95 -2.90 13.37
CA ASN A 165 -30.45 -1.53 13.40
C ASN A 165 -30.33 -0.94 11.99
N LYS A 166 -31.46 -0.42 11.48
CA LYS A 166 -31.54 0.19 10.14
C LYS A 166 -30.51 1.30 9.89
N ASN A 167 -30.07 2.03 10.91
CA ASN A 167 -29.08 3.08 10.76
C ASN A 167 -27.69 2.51 10.43
N GLU A 168 -27.29 1.40 11.06
CA GLU A 168 -25.98 0.78 10.84
C GLU A 168 -25.89 0.12 9.47
N ILE A 169 -26.93 -0.61 9.06
CA ILE A 169 -26.96 -1.18 7.71
C ILE A 169 -26.96 -0.10 6.63
N GLN A 170 -27.70 1.00 6.82
CA GLN A 170 -27.68 2.13 5.90
C GLN A 170 -26.32 2.83 5.84
N LYS A 171 -25.59 2.93 6.97
CA LYS A 171 -24.22 3.46 7.00
C LYS A 171 -23.28 2.60 6.14
N LEU A 172 -23.31 1.27 6.30
CA LEU A 172 -22.49 0.35 5.50
C LEU A 172 -22.89 0.34 4.02
N VAL A 173 -24.19 0.34 3.72
CA VAL A 173 -24.71 0.46 2.35
C VAL A 173 -24.21 1.75 1.70
N ARG A 174 -24.27 2.88 2.41
CA ARG A 174 -23.80 4.17 1.92
C ARG A 174 -22.31 4.14 1.60
N GLN A 175 -21.48 3.47 2.40
CA GLN A 175 -20.05 3.32 2.09
C GLN A 175 -19.82 2.60 0.77
N GLY A 176 -20.54 1.50 0.53
CA GLY A 176 -20.43 0.80 -0.75
C GLY A 176 -21.00 1.59 -1.93
N GLU A 177 -22.06 2.39 -1.73
CA GLU A 177 -22.56 3.30 -2.78
C GLU A 177 -21.57 4.43 -3.11
N LEU A 178 -20.88 4.97 -2.11
CA LEU A 178 -19.80 5.94 -2.33
C LEU A 178 -18.65 5.31 -3.12
N ALA A 179 -18.24 4.10 -2.74
CA ALA A 179 -17.23 3.35 -3.49
C ALA A 179 -17.67 3.09 -4.93
N LEU A 180 -18.94 2.73 -5.17
CA LEU A 180 -19.46 2.51 -6.52
C LEU A 180 -19.46 3.78 -7.36
N ARG A 181 -19.79 4.94 -6.78
CA ARG A 181 -19.75 6.25 -7.45
C ARG A 181 -18.35 6.72 -7.75
N ALA A 182 -17.38 6.41 -6.89
CA ALA A 182 -15.97 6.74 -7.14
C ALA A 182 -15.38 5.94 -8.31
N LEU A 183 -15.99 4.80 -8.63
CA LEU A 183 -15.58 3.89 -9.70
C LEU A 183 -16.33 4.10 -11.02
N SER A 184 -17.57 4.60 -10.98
CA SER A 184 -18.42 4.76 -12.17
C SER A 184 -18.16 6.08 -12.88
#